data_AF-A0A1G3HQ45-F1
#
_entry.id   AF-A0A1G3HQ45-F1
#
_cell.length_a   1.000
_cell.length_b   1.000
_cell.length_c   1.000
_cell.angle_alpha   90.00
_cell.angle_beta   90.00
_cell.angle_gamma   90.00
#
_symmetry.space_group_name_H-M   'P 1'
#
loop_
_entity.id
_entity.type
_entity.pdbx_description
1 polymer ?
#
loop_
_entity_poly.entity_id
_entity_poly.type
_entity_poly.pdbx_seq_one_letter_code
_entity_poly.pdbx_strand_id
1 'polypeptide(L)'
;MRTTVTLDDDLLADVEQLSGISDRSQLLREALLALRHQIASQRLALLGGSEAALTAAPRRRGAALRVAEPAAAPYGAARRSRAKKG
;
A
#
# COMPACT_ATOMS: atom_id res chain seq x y z
N MET A 1 -7.31 -4.09 20.66
CA MET A 1 -8.46 -4.28 21.59
C MET A 1 -9.05 -5.65 21.33
N ARG A 2 -9.46 -6.39 22.36
CA ARG A 2 -10.17 -7.66 22.19
C ARG A 2 -11.66 -7.43 22.43
N THR A 3 -12.47 -7.77 21.45
CA THR A 3 -13.93 -7.64 21.49
C THR A 3 -14.58 -8.93 21.06
N THR A 4 -15.71 -9.24 21.68
CA THR A 4 -16.58 -10.36 21.28
C THR A 4 -17.79 -9.76 20.59
N VAL A 5 -18.09 -10.22 19.39
CA VAL A 5 -19.24 -9.79 18.59
C VAL A 5 -19.98 -11.03 18.10
N THR A 6 -21.30 -10.96 18.14
CA THR A 6 -22.17 -11.99 17.56
C THR A 6 -22.41 -11.65 16.09
N LEU A 7 -22.17 -12.62 15.21
CA LEU A 7 -22.28 -12.47 13.76
C LEU A 7 -23.15 -13.61 13.22
N ASP A 8 -23.74 -13.37 12.06
CA ASP A 8 -24.43 -14.41 11.29
C ASP A 8 -23.38 -15.33 10.63
N ASP A 9 -23.47 -16.63 10.88
CA ASP A 9 -22.50 -17.62 10.43
C ASP A 9 -22.59 -17.86 8.91
N ASP A 10 -23.79 -17.78 8.33
CA ASP A 10 -23.98 -17.97 6.88
C ASP A 10 -23.37 -16.78 6.12
N LEU A 11 -23.62 -15.56 6.62
CA LEU A 11 -22.99 -14.36 6.07
C LEU A 11 -21.47 -14.41 6.18
N LEU A 12 -20.95 -14.89 7.32
CA LEU A 12 -19.51 -15.00 7.53
C LEU A 12 -18.90 -15.99 6.53
N ALA A 13 -19.51 -17.17 6.35
CA ALA A 13 -19.05 -18.19 5.42
C ALA A 13 -19.05 -17.68 3.97
N ASP A 14 -20.11 -16.99 3.54
CA ASP A 14 -20.20 -16.40 2.20
C ASP A 14 -19.07 -15.39 1.97
N VAL A 15 -18.84 -14.51 2.94
CA VAL A 15 -17.80 -13.48 2.84
C VAL A 15 -16.40 -14.09 2.89
N GLU A 16 -16.15 -15.13 3.69
CA GLU A 16 -14.89 -15.87 3.70
C GLU A 16 -14.63 -16.52 2.33
N GLN A 17 -15.65 -17.12 1.69
CA GLN A 17 -15.53 -17.69 0.35
C GLN A 17 -15.24 -16.63 -0.72
N LEU A 18 -15.92 -15.48 -0.66
CA LEU A 18 -15.76 -14.40 -1.64
C LEU A 18 -14.44 -13.65 -1.49
N SER A 19 -13.99 -13.43 -0.25
CA SER A 19 -12.76 -12.69 0.04
C SER A 19 -11.51 -13.57 0.02
N GLY A 20 -11.65 -14.87 0.21
CA GLY A 20 -10.54 -15.82 0.40
C GLY A 20 -9.81 -15.66 1.74
N ILE A 21 -10.34 -14.84 2.67
CA ILE A 21 -9.74 -14.59 3.97
C ILE A 21 -10.38 -15.54 4.99
N SER A 22 -9.61 -16.50 5.50
CA SER A 22 -10.08 -17.45 6.51
C SER A 22 -9.84 -17.00 7.96
N ASP A 23 -8.99 -15.99 8.18
CA ASP A 23 -8.80 -15.43 9.51
C ASP A 23 -9.89 -14.40 9.82
N ARG A 24 -10.77 -14.73 10.77
CA ARG A 24 -11.91 -13.87 11.16
C ARG A 24 -11.47 -12.48 11.63
N SER A 25 -10.32 -12.39 12.30
CA SER A 25 -9.85 -11.09 12.81
C SER A 25 -9.38 -10.17 11.67
N GLN A 26 -8.67 -10.73 10.70
CA GLN A 26 -8.29 -10.07 9.47
C GLN A 26 -9.52 -9.72 8.63
N LEU A 27 -10.48 -10.64 8.49
CA LEU A 27 -11.70 -10.40 7.72
C LEU A 27 -12.48 -9.20 8.26
N LEU A 28 -12.69 -9.15 9.58
CA LEU A 28 -13.36 -8.02 10.22
C LEU A 28 -12.60 -6.71 10.04
N ARG A 29 -11.27 -6.75 10.11
CA ARG A 29 -10.43 -5.57 9.88
C ARG A 29 -10.60 -5.03 8.46
N GLU A 30 -10.52 -5.91 7.47
CA GLU A 30 -10.66 -5.53 6.06
C GLU A 30 -12.08 -5.05 5.74
N ALA A 31 -13.11 -5.69 6.32
CA ALA A 31 -14.50 -5.24 6.18
C ALA A 31 -14.70 -3.80 6.69
N LEU A 32 -14.13 -3.47 7.85
CA LEU A 32 -14.21 -2.11 8.41
C LEU A 32 -13.43 -1.09 7.57
N LEU A 33 -12.27 -1.47 7.02
CA LEU A 33 -11.51 -0.62 6.12
C LEU A 33 -12.27 -0.36 4.82
N ALA A 34 -12.85 -1.40 4.22
CA ALA A 34 -13.68 -1.28 3.03
C ALA A 34 -14.88 -0.34 3.26
N LEU A 35 -15.58 -0.50 4.39
CA LEU A 35 -16.69 0.38 4.76
C LEU A 35 -16.24 1.84 4.93
N ARG A 36 -15.08 2.06 5.58
CA ARG A 36 -14.49 3.41 5.70
C ARG A 36 -14.22 4.03 4.33
N HIS A 37 -13.65 3.28 3.40
CA HIS A 37 -13.38 3.77 2.05
C HIS A 37 -14.66 4.13 1.30
N GLN A 38 -15.70 3.30 1.42
CA GLN A 38 -17.00 3.57 0.81
C GLN A 38 -17.64 4.85 1.37
N ILE A 39 -17.65 5.02 2.69
CA ILE A 39 -18.20 6.23 3.33
C ILE A 39 -17.39 7.47 2.93
N ALA A 40 -16.05 7.37 2.92
CA ALA A 40 -15.19 8.47 2.52
C ALA A 40 -15.44 8.86 1.06
N SER A 41 -15.59 7.89 0.15
CA SER A 41 -15.93 8.12 -1.25
C SER A 41 -17.27 8.84 -1.39
N GLN A 42 -18.31 8.42 -0.66
CA GLN A 42 -19.61 9.09 -0.68
C GLN A 42 -19.50 10.55 -0.19
N ARG A 43 -18.77 10.78 0.91
CA ARG A 43 -18.54 12.13 1.43
C ARG A 43 -17.78 13.00 0.44
N LEU A 44 -16.74 12.46 -0.19
CA LEU A 44 -15.96 13.16 -1.21
C LEU A 44 -16.80 13.46 -2.46
N ALA A 45 -17.68 12.54 -2.87
CA ALA A 45 -18.59 12.77 -3.98
C ALA A 45 -19.57 13.92 -3.69
N LEU A 46 -20.08 14.02 -2.45
CA LEU A 46 -20.90 15.16 -2.02
C LEU A 46 -20.11 16.48 -1.99
N LEU A 47 -18.80 16.44 -1.75
CA LEU A 47 -17.91 17.59 -1.87
C LEU A 47 -17.52 17.89 -3.33
N GLY A 48 -17.79 16.98 -4.26
CA GLY A 48 -17.43 17.09 -5.68
C GLY A 48 -18.16 18.26 -6.35
N GLY A 49 -17.55 19.45 -6.28
CA GLY A 49 -18.09 20.69 -6.81
C GLY A 49 -18.20 21.83 -5.79
N SER A 50 -17.92 21.59 -4.50
CA SER A 50 -17.91 22.67 -3.49
C SER A 50 -16.85 23.73 -3.78
N GLU A 51 -15.80 23.37 -4.51
CA GLU A 51 -14.74 24.28 -4.97
C GLU A 51 -14.61 24.23 -6.49
N ALA A 52 -15.66 24.65 -7.21
CA ALA A 52 -15.67 24.67 -8.69
C ALA A 52 -14.58 25.58 -9.30
N ALA A 53 -14.10 26.57 -8.55
CA ALA A 53 -13.03 27.49 -8.96
C ALA A 53 -11.63 27.04 -8.51
N LEU A 54 -11.49 25.84 -7.94
CA LEU A 54 -10.19 25.36 -7.47
C LEU A 54 -9.22 25.18 -8.63
N THR A 55 -8.12 25.92 -8.61
CA THR A 55 -7.03 25.76 -9.58
C THR A 55 -6.27 24.47 -9.27
N ALA A 56 -6.27 23.52 -10.21
CA ALA A 56 -5.52 22.27 -10.07
C ALA A 56 -4.02 22.55 -9.82
N ALA A 57 -3.44 21.89 -8.82
CA ALA A 57 -2.01 22.01 -8.55
C ALA A 57 -1.17 21.61 -9.79
N PRO A 58 -0.03 22.26 -10.06
CA PRO A 58 0.82 21.91 -11.20
C PRO A 58 1.20 20.44 -11.17
N ARG A 59 1.02 19.71 -12.27
CA ARG A 59 1.48 18.33 -12.37
C ARG A 59 3.00 18.30 -12.24
N ARG A 60 3.52 17.64 -11.21
CA ARG A 60 4.94 17.27 -11.12
C ARG A 60 5.22 16.21 -12.19
N ARG A 61 5.47 16.64 -13.43
CA ARG A 61 6.17 15.82 -14.41
C ARG A 61 7.59 15.73 -13.87
N GLY A 62 7.99 14.55 -13.39
CA GLY A 62 9.39 14.33 -13.07
C GLY A 62 10.19 14.74 -14.30
N ALA A 63 11.04 15.78 -14.17
CA ALA A 63 12.11 15.98 -15.13
C ALA A 63 12.75 14.60 -15.26
N ALA A 64 12.77 14.04 -16.49
CA ALA A 64 13.32 12.74 -16.76
C ALA A 64 14.60 12.62 -15.94
N LEU A 65 14.55 11.83 -14.87
CA LEU A 65 15.72 11.58 -14.05
C LEU A 65 16.61 10.82 -15.01
N ARG A 66 17.51 11.53 -15.69
CA ARG A 66 18.74 10.95 -16.20
C ARG A 66 19.44 10.49 -14.95
N VAL A 67 19.09 9.27 -14.52
CA VAL A 67 19.94 8.48 -13.66
C VAL A 67 21.20 8.35 -14.50
N ALA A 68 22.21 9.16 -14.18
CA ALA A 68 23.55 8.87 -14.63
C ALA A 68 23.80 7.45 -14.17
N GLU A 69 23.93 6.54 -15.13
CA GLU A 69 24.30 5.16 -14.91
C GLU A 69 25.52 5.19 -13.98
N PRO A 70 25.41 4.72 -12.71
CA PRO A 70 26.58 4.62 -11.88
C PRO A 70 27.49 3.61 -12.56
N ALA A 71 28.66 4.08 -13.01
CA ALA A 71 29.68 3.24 -13.62
C ALA A 71 29.80 1.96 -12.79
N ALA A 72 29.45 0.83 -13.41
CA ALA A 72 29.42 -0.46 -12.77
C ALA A 72 30.79 -0.71 -12.11
N ALA A 73 30.87 -0.60 -10.79
CA ALA A 73 31.99 -1.16 -10.06
C ALA A 73 31.87 -2.69 -10.22
N PRO A 74 32.86 -3.38 -10.83
CA PRO A 74 32.72 -4.79 -11.10
C PRO A 74 32.64 -5.54 -9.77
N TYR A 75 31.56 -6.29 -9.61
CA TYR A 75 31.43 -7.28 -8.55
C TYR A 75 32.52 -8.34 -8.78
N GLY A 76 33.52 -8.37 -7.90
CA GLY A 76 34.53 -9.42 -7.84
C GLY A 76 35.78 -9.18 -8.69
N ALA A 77 36.78 -8.50 -8.11
CA ALA A 77 38.18 -8.67 -8.48
C ALA A 77 39.01 -9.02 -7.25
N ALA A 78 39.06 -10.34 -7.01
CA ALA A 78 40.11 -11.14 -6.39
C ALA A 78 40.99 -10.55 -5.28
N ARG A 79 40.95 -11.27 -4.13
CA ARG A 79 42.05 -11.44 -3.18
C ARG A 79 43.41 -11.51 -3.91
N ARG A 80 44.35 -10.66 -3.54
CA ARG A 80 45.77 -11.04 -3.51
C ARG A 80 46.39 -10.63 -2.19
N SER A 81 46.68 -11.67 -1.42
CA SER A 81 47.62 -11.75 -0.32
C SER A 81 48.94 -11.01 -0.58
N ARG A 82 49.40 -10.21 0.38
CA ARG A 82 50.82 -9.98 0.65
C ARG A 82 50.95 -9.71 2.16
N ALA A 83 51.50 -10.66 2.91
CA ALA A 83 52.91 -11.00 3.04
C ALA A 83 53.49 -10.33 4.30
N LYS A 84 53.63 -11.18 5.32
CA LYS A 84 54.50 -11.07 6.47
C LYS A 84 55.87 -10.47 6.11
N LYS A 85 56.23 -9.36 6.76
CA LYS A 85 57.59 -8.83 7.00
C LYS A 85 57.42 -7.56 7.84
N GLY A 86 58.08 -7.33 8.95
CA GLY A 86 59.13 -8.04 9.68
C GLY A 86 59.34 -7.29 10.99
#